data_AF-A0AAD3UCF7-F1
#
_entry.id   AF-A0AAD3UCF7-F1
#
_cell.length_a   1.000
_cell.length_b   1.000
_cell.length_c   1.000
_cell.angle_alpha   90.00
_cell.angle_beta   90.00
_cell.angle_gamma   90.00
#
_symmetry.space_group_name_H-M   'P 1'
#
loop_
_entity.id
_entity.type
_entity.pdbx_description
1 polymer ?
#
loop_
_entity_poly.entity_id
_entity_poly.type
_entity_poly.pdbx_seq_one_letter_code
_entity_poly.pdbx_strand_id
1 'polypeptide(L)'
;MANIASTVRIDLRGIPEIADFVRWTTAPIDLQDGAELYLSMGAVLGIGKNTVENTIKSAPLQLTLTGLDPAIMDLMSKINIQRVPVLIQRVFFEDGSNVVTTKEVYFRGHGEAPEQNVSYQENKQFVTLAMDCFSVFDMNKKQTLARMNNQTHQFYHEGDFFMQYAADDSNRDDEMWKK
;
A
#
# COMPACT_ATOMS: atom_id res chain seq x y z
N MET A 1 -28.40 -12.28 -15.61
CA MET A 1 -27.41 -12.98 -14.76
C MET A 1 -26.62 -11.90 -14.04
N ALA A 2 -26.15 -12.08 -12.81
CA ALA A 2 -25.35 -11.05 -12.15
C ALA A 2 -23.89 -11.23 -12.58
N ASN A 3 -23.31 -10.21 -13.20
CA ASN A 3 -21.89 -10.19 -13.54
C ASN A 3 -21.06 -9.81 -12.32
N ILE A 4 -19.84 -10.32 -12.29
CA ILE A 4 -18.91 -10.13 -11.18
C ILE A 4 -17.63 -9.53 -11.72
N ALA A 5 -17.16 -8.45 -11.10
CA ALA A 5 -15.86 -7.86 -11.38
C ALA A 5 -15.16 -7.44 -10.10
N SER A 6 -13.89 -7.05 -10.22
CA SER A 6 -13.16 -6.39 -9.15
C SER A 6 -12.97 -4.92 -9.48
N THR A 7 -13.09 -4.06 -8.47
CA THR A 7 -12.76 -2.64 -8.54
C THR A 7 -11.58 -2.35 -7.63
N VAL A 8 -10.62 -1.58 -8.12
CA VAL A 8 -9.41 -1.16 -7.40
C VAL A 8 -9.45 0.35 -7.25
N ARG A 9 -9.26 0.83 -6.03
CA ARG A 9 -9.12 2.25 -5.71
C ARG A 9 -7.80 2.45 -4.98
N ILE A 10 -6.98 3.35 -5.51
CA ILE A 10 -5.71 3.78 -4.92
C ILE A 10 -5.82 5.26 -4.61
N ASP A 11 -5.51 5.64 -3.36
CA ASP A 11 -5.52 7.03 -2.93
C ASP A 11 -4.13 7.64 -3.12
N LEU A 12 -3.96 8.44 -4.18
CA LEU A 12 -2.70 9.14 -4.49
C LEU A 12 -2.77 10.63 -4.11
N ARG A 13 -3.77 11.07 -3.35
CA ARG A 13 -3.91 12.47 -2.95
C ARG A 13 -2.78 12.98 -2.06
N GLY A 14 -2.07 12.07 -1.39
CA GLY A 14 -0.86 12.40 -0.63
C GLY A 14 0.35 12.75 -1.50
N ILE A 15 0.24 12.58 -2.82
CA ILE A 15 1.32 12.84 -3.77
C ILE A 15 1.01 14.13 -4.55
N PRO A 16 1.79 15.22 -4.36
CA PRO A 16 1.47 16.54 -4.92
C PRO A 16 1.35 16.56 -6.44
N GLU A 17 2.11 15.71 -7.16
CA GLU A 17 2.11 15.68 -8.62
C GLU A 17 0.83 15.09 -9.23
N ILE A 18 0.06 14.30 -8.45
CA ILE A 18 -1.16 13.63 -8.93
C ILE A 18 -2.40 14.21 -8.25
N ALA A 19 -2.39 14.28 -6.91
CA ALA A 19 -3.48 14.80 -6.09
C ALA A 19 -4.88 14.19 -6.37
N ASP A 20 -4.96 12.94 -6.83
CA ASP A 20 -6.22 12.30 -7.25
C ASP A 20 -6.33 10.82 -6.81
N PHE A 21 -7.51 10.23 -7.03
CA PHE A 21 -7.76 8.80 -6.89
C PHE A 21 -7.60 8.08 -8.21
N VAL A 22 -6.85 6.99 -8.18
CA VAL A 22 -6.82 6.04 -9.29
C VAL A 22 -7.91 4.99 -9.06
N ARG A 23 -8.79 4.83 -10.04
CA ARG A 23 -9.95 3.94 -9.98
C ARG A 23 -10.03 3.06 -11.22
N TRP A 24 -9.84 1.75 -11.03
CA TRP A 24 -9.81 0.78 -12.12
C TRP A 24 -10.78 -0.37 -11.87
N THR A 25 -11.23 -1.02 -12.95
CA THR A 25 -12.01 -2.25 -12.87
C THR A 25 -11.52 -3.31 -13.84
N THR A 26 -11.67 -4.58 -13.45
CA THR A 26 -11.45 -5.75 -14.31
C THR A 26 -12.64 -6.04 -15.22
N ALA A 27 -13.78 -5.34 -15.05
CA ALA A 27 -14.91 -5.46 -15.96
C ALA A 27 -14.51 -5.01 -17.38
N PRO A 28 -15.18 -5.52 -18.43
CA PRO A 28 -14.93 -5.07 -19.80
C PRO A 28 -15.49 -3.67 -20.11
N ILE A 29 -16.31 -3.12 -19.20
CA ILE A 29 -16.95 -1.81 -19.30
C ILE A 29 -16.58 -0.97 -18.08
N ASP A 30 -16.60 0.35 -18.23
CA ASP A 30 -16.46 1.26 -17.09
C ASP A 30 -17.62 1.04 -16.12
N LEU A 31 -17.33 0.98 -14.82
CA LEU A 31 -18.35 0.76 -13.80
C LEU A 31 -18.60 2.02 -13.00
N GLN A 32 -19.87 2.28 -12.71
CA GLN A 32 -20.31 3.38 -11.86
C GLN A 32 -20.75 2.85 -10.49
N ASP A 33 -20.03 3.26 -9.45
CA ASP A 33 -20.37 2.99 -8.04
C ASP A 33 -20.80 4.31 -7.38
N GLY A 34 -22.10 4.59 -7.44
CA GLY A 34 -22.65 5.87 -7.00
C GLY A 34 -22.14 7.05 -7.84
N ALA A 35 -21.36 7.93 -7.22
CA ALA A 35 -20.76 9.10 -7.88
C ALA A 35 -19.36 8.82 -8.45
N GLU A 36 -18.79 7.65 -8.19
CA GLU A 36 -17.43 7.31 -8.64
C GLU A 36 -17.47 6.45 -9.91
N LEU A 37 -16.66 6.85 -10.90
CA LEU A 37 -16.43 6.09 -12.13
C LEU A 37 -15.13 5.30 -12.01
N TYR A 38 -15.20 4.00 -12.32
CA TYR A 38 -14.07 3.08 -12.39
C TYR A 38 -13.78 2.74 -13.84
N LEU A 39 -12.56 3.01 -14.28
CA LEU A 39 -12.15 2.81 -15.67
C LEU A 39 -11.84 1.33 -15.95
N SER A 40 -12.37 0.83 -17.07
CA SER A 40 -12.14 -0.52 -17.56
C SER A 40 -10.68 -0.69 -17.95
N MET A 41 -9.98 -1.56 -17.22
CA MET A 41 -8.64 -2.03 -17.57
C MET A 41 -8.68 -3.50 -18.04
N GLY A 42 -9.86 -4.14 -17.99
CA GLY A 42 -10.11 -5.48 -18.53
C GLY A 42 -9.03 -6.50 -18.18
N ALA A 43 -8.48 -7.15 -19.21
CA ALA A 43 -7.45 -8.18 -19.08
C ALA A 43 -6.05 -7.64 -18.73
N VAL A 44 -5.86 -6.32 -18.76
CA VAL A 44 -4.58 -5.68 -18.52
C VAL A 44 -4.27 -5.59 -17.02
N LEU A 45 -5.34 -5.54 -16.20
CA LEU A 45 -5.27 -5.52 -14.74
C LEU A 45 -5.34 -6.94 -14.17
N GLY A 46 -4.23 -7.43 -13.65
CA GLY A 46 -4.12 -8.64 -12.86
C GLY A 46 -4.21 -8.34 -11.36
N ILE A 47 -5.04 -9.10 -10.64
CA ILE A 47 -5.08 -9.07 -9.17
C ILE A 47 -4.63 -10.45 -8.68
N GLY A 48 -3.53 -10.49 -7.93
CA GLY A 48 -3.01 -11.70 -7.32
C GLY A 48 -4.00 -12.36 -6.36
N LYS A 49 -3.82 -13.65 -6.09
CA LYS A 49 -4.66 -14.37 -5.13
C LYS A 49 -4.36 -13.87 -3.72
N ASN A 50 -5.39 -13.45 -2.98
CA ASN A 50 -5.25 -13.21 -1.56
C ASN A 50 -5.02 -14.56 -0.85
N THR A 51 -3.87 -14.69 -0.19
CA THR A 51 -3.57 -15.85 0.65
C THR A 51 -4.01 -15.51 2.08
N VAL A 52 -5.15 -16.07 2.49
CA VAL A 52 -5.66 -15.91 3.85
C VAL A 52 -4.97 -16.96 4.73
N GLU A 53 -3.68 -16.76 5.00
CA GLU A 53 -2.99 -17.54 6.03
C GLU A 53 -3.15 -16.82 7.37
N ASN A 54 -3.62 -17.53 8.39
CA ASN A 54 -3.77 -17.02 9.75
C ASN A 54 -2.40 -17.01 10.47
N THR A 55 -1.43 -16.33 9.86
CA THR A 55 -0.08 -16.14 10.41
C THR A 55 0.23 -14.65 10.53
N ILE A 56 1.20 -14.31 11.38
CA ILE A 56 1.65 -12.92 11.59
C ILE A 56 2.21 -12.31 10.28
N LYS A 57 2.57 -13.16 9.31
CA LYS A 57 3.09 -12.76 8.01
C LYS A 57 1.97 -12.81 6.97
N SER A 58 1.42 -11.66 6.61
CA SER A 58 0.60 -11.57 5.40
C SER A 58 1.52 -11.62 4.20
N ALA A 59 1.33 -12.56 3.26
CA ALA A 59 1.97 -12.43 1.96
C ALA A 59 1.39 -11.18 1.26
N PRO A 60 2.21 -10.43 0.50
CA PRO A 60 1.73 -9.27 -0.24
C PRO A 60 0.75 -9.71 -1.32
N LEU A 61 -0.34 -8.97 -1.47
CA LEU A 61 -1.23 -9.10 -2.62
C LEU A 61 -0.65 -8.25 -3.75
N GLN A 62 -0.30 -8.89 -4.86
CA GLN A 62 0.29 -8.19 -6.00
C GLN A 62 -0.81 -7.67 -6.95
N LEU A 63 -0.77 -6.38 -7.26
CA LEU A 63 -1.55 -5.73 -8.32
C LEU A 63 -0.65 -5.54 -9.54
N THR A 64 -1.02 -6.11 -10.68
CA THR A 64 -0.23 -6.03 -11.91
C THR A 64 -1.00 -5.30 -12.99
N LEU A 65 -0.39 -4.29 -13.61
CA LEU A 65 -0.91 -3.61 -14.78
C LEU A 65 0.07 -3.80 -15.93
N THR A 66 -0.38 -4.47 -16.99
CA THR A 66 0.45 -4.80 -18.17
C THR A 66 0.23 -3.79 -19.31
N GLY A 67 0.94 -3.93 -20.43
CA GLY A 67 0.56 -3.22 -21.66
C GLY A 67 0.66 -1.69 -21.64
N LEU A 68 1.42 -1.11 -20.70
CA LEU A 68 1.56 0.34 -20.60
C LEU A 68 2.58 0.89 -21.60
N ASP A 69 2.33 2.12 -22.04
CA ASP A 69 3.25 2.88 -22.88
C ASP A 69 4.56 3.17 -22.10
N PRO A 70 5.74 2.94 -22.70
CA PRO A 70 7.03 3.33 -22.12
C PRO A 70 7.11 4.79 -21.63
N ALA A 71 6.35 5.73 -22.19
CA ALA A 71 6.33 7.12 -21.72
C ALA A 71 5.79 7.27 -20.28
N ILE A 72 4.95 6.32 -19.82
CA ILE A 72 4.43 6.28 -18.45
C ILE A 72 5.54 5.91 -17.44
N MET A 73 6.60 5.24 -17.89
CA MET A 73 7.75 4.83 -17.08
C MET A 73 8.48 6.04 -16.47
N ASP A 74 8.69 7.08 -17.28
CA ASP A 74 9.33 8.34 -16.86
C ASP A 74 8.48 9.10 -15.84
N LEU A 75 7.15 8.93 -15.89
CA LEU A 75 6.24 9.53 -14.93
C LEU A 75 6.25 8.76 -13.61
N MET A 76 6.19 7.43 -13.67
CA MET A 76 6.21 6.58 -12.47
C MET A 76 7.54 6.64 -11.72
N SER A 77 8.67 6.79 -12.41
CA SER A 77 9.98 6.92 -11.77
C SER A 77 10.19 8.24 -11.03
N LYS A 78 9.43 9.29 -11.38
CA LYS A 78 9.48 10.60 -10.73
C LYS A 78 8.59 10.69 -9.48
N ILE A 79 7.66 9.75 -9.32
CA ILE A 79 6.62 9.79 -8.30
C ILE A 79 7.02 8.86 -7.16
N ASN A 80 7.16 9.43 -5.96
CA ASN A 80 7.45 8.64 -4.77
C ASN A 80 6.15 8.06 -4.18
N ILE A 81 5.79 6.86 -4.63
CA ILE A 81 4.64 6.11 -4.11
C ILE A 81 5.11 5.31 -2.89
N GLN A 82 4.85 5.79 -1.68
CA GLN A 82 5.12 5.05 -0.44
C GLN A 82 3.87 4.96 0.42
N ARG A 83 3.48 3.73 0.76
CA ARG A 83 2.39 3.40 1.68
C ARG A 83 1.06 4.06 1.31
N VAL A 84 0.70 4.03 0.03
CA VAL A 84 -0.56 4.61 -0.45
C VAL A 84 -1.75 3.71 -0.10
N PRO A 85 -2.88 4.25 0.39
CA PRO A 85 -4.05 3.44 0.69
C PRO A 85 -4.62 2.74 -0.54
N VAL A 86 -4.86 1.44 -0.44
CA VAL A 86 -5.46 0.61 -1.50
C VAL A 86 -6.71 -0.09 -0.99
N LEU A 87 -7.78 -0.02 -1.78
CA LEU A 87 -9.04 -0.73 -1.55
C LEU A 87 -9.39 -1.54 -2.80
N ILE A 88 -9.61 -2.84 -2.61
CA ILE A 88 -10.07 -3.74 -3.66
C ILE A 88 -11.41 -4.31 -3.22
N GLN A 89 -12.40 -4.22 -4.10
CA GLN A 89 -13.76 -4.68 -3.83
C GLN A 89 -14.20 -5.63 -4.93
N ARG A 90 -14.97 -6.63 -4.54
CA ARG A 90 -15.74 -7.45 -5.46
C ARG A 90 -17.07 -6.76 -5.67
N VAL A 91 -17.42 -6.50 -6.92
CA VAL A 91 -18.66 -5.80 -7.27
C VAL A 91 -19.54 -6.69 -8.13
N PHE A 92 -20.84 -6.55 -7.95
CA PHE A 92 -21.86 -7.21 -8.75
C PHE A 92 -22.66 -6.16 -9.50
N PHE A 93 -22.91 -6.42 -10.79
CA PHE A 93 -23.66 -5.53 -11.66
C PHE A 93 -24.56 -6.35 -12.61
N GLU A 94 -25.62 -5.72 -13.10
CA GLU A 94 -26.57 -6.37 -14.00
C GLU A 94 -26.04 -6.44 -15.44
N ASP A 95 -26.50 -7.45 -16.19
CA ASP A 95 -26.22 -7.58 -17.62
C ASP A 95 -26.69 -6.33 -18.39
N GLY A 96 -25.77 -5.68 -19.11
CA GLY A 96 -26.07 -4.49 -19.92
C GLY A 96 -26.16 -3.19 -19.12
N SER A 97 -25.93 -3.21 -17.81
CA SER A 97 -25.80 -2.04 -16.96
C SER A 97 -24.33 -1.83 -16.57
N ASN A 98 -23.92 -0.58 -16.44
CA ASN A 98 -22.63 -0.20 -15.87
C ASN A 98 -22.72 0.14 -14.37
N VAL A 99 -23.90 0.06 -13.77
CA VAL A 99 -24.11 0.48 -12.38
C VAL A 99 -23.89 -0.69 -11.42
N VAL A 100 -23.06 -0.47 -10.41
CA VAL A 100 -22.82 -1.45 -9.33
C VAL A 100 -24.06 -1.58 -8.46
N THR A 101 -24.55 -2.81 -8.30
CA THR A 101 -25.72 -3.12 -7.46
C THR A 101 -25.31 -3.47 -6.04
N THR A 102 -24.32 -4.35 -5.89
CA THR A 102 -23.78 -4.76 -4.58
C THR A 102 -22.25 -4.82 -4.63
N LYS A 103 -21.63 -4.62 -3.47
CA LYS A 103 -20.16 -4.63 -3.34
C LYS A 103 -19.71 -5.21 -2.02
N GLU A 104 -18.62 -5.96 -2.06
CA GLU A 104 -17.98 -6.59 -0.92
C GLU A 104 -16.50 -6.20 -0.89
N VAL A 105 -15.97 -5.86 0.28
CA VAL A 105 -14.54 -5.54 0.41
C VAL A 105 -13.73 -6.83 0.36
N TYR A 106 -12.92 -6.97 -0.68
CA TYR A 106 -12.04 -8.12 -0.88
C TYR A 106 -10.69 -7.92 -0.19
N PHE A 107 -10.14 -6.70 -0.27
CA PHE A 107 -8.86 -6.36 0.34
C PHE A 107 -8.82 -4.87 0.70
N ARG A 108 -8.19 -4.56 1.83
CA ARG A 108 -7.90 -3.19 2.26
C ARG A 108 -6.51 -3.15 2.88
N GLY A 109 -5.69 -2.21 2.43
CA GLY A 109 -4.29 -2.18 2.81
C GLY A 109 -3.56 -0.94 2.32
N HIS A 110 -2.25 -1.09 2.19
CA HIS A 110 -1.35 -0.09 1.64
C HIS A 110 -0.50 -0.69 0.54
N GLY A 111 -0.33 0.05 -0.55
CA GLY A 111 0.57 -0.28 -1.65
C GLY A 111 1.94 0.35 -1.45
N GLU A 112 2.98 -0.36 -1.86
CA GLU A 112 4.34 0.18 -1.97
C GLU A 112 4.63 0.68 -3.40
N ALA A 113 5.85 1.16 -3.62
CA ALA A 113 6.26 1.63 -4.93
C ALA A 113 6.19 0.46 -5.93
N PRO A 114 5.58 0.65 -7.11
CA PRO A 114 5.48 -0.42 -8.09
C PRO A 114 6.84 -0.74 -8.70
N GLU A 115 7.14 -2.03 -8.80
CA GLU A 115 8.23 -2.55 -9.60
C GLU A 115 7.87 -2.49 -11.09
N GLN A 116 8.86 -2.16 -11.92
CA GLN A 116 8.67 -1.95 -13.36
C GLN A 116 9.47 -3.00 -14.12
N ASN A 117 8.82 -3.68 -15.06
CA ASN A 117 9.48 -4.62 -15.95
C ASN A 117 9.18 -4.26 -17.41
N VAL A 118 10.22 -3.98 -18.17
CA VAL A 118 10.12 -3.61 -19.60
C VAL A 118 10.33 -4.85 -20.44
N SER A 119 9.30 -5.25 -21.18
CA SER A 119 9.42 -6.34 -22.15
C SER A 119 9.81 -5.79 -23.51
N TYR A 120 11.01 -6.15 -23.96
CA TYR A 120 11.51 -5.83 -25.29
C TYR A 120 11.20 -7.01 -26.23
N GLN A 121 10.00 -7.03 -26.81
CA GLN A 121 9.71 -7.91 -27.95
C GLN A 121 9.97 -7.15 -29.25
N GLU A 122 10.44 -7.87 -30.28
CA GLU A 122 11.01 -7.34 -31.53
C GLU A 122 10.17 -6.29 -32.28
N ASN A 123 8.88 -6.10 -31.95
CA ASN A 123 8.02 -5.07 -32.56
C ASN A 123 7.03 -4.38 -31.60
N LYS A 124 7.06 -4.67 -30.29
CA LYS A 124 6.18 -4.04 -29.30
C LYS A 124 6.91 -3.91 -27.96
N GLN A 125 7.20 -2.68 -27.57
CA GLN A 125 7.68 -2.37 -26.23
C GLN A 125 6.45 -2.13 -25.33
N PHE A 126 6.36 -2.87 -24.24
CA PHE A 126 5.32 -2.68 -23.24
C PHE A 126 5.91 -2.77 -21.85
N VAL A 127 5.40 -1.92 -20.95
CA VAL A 127 5.80 -1.89 -19.55
C VAL A 127 4.76 -2.64 -18.71
N THR A 128 5.26 -3.45 -17.79
CA THR A 128 4.45 -4.07 -16.74
C THR A 128 4.78 -3.39 -15.42
N LEU A 129 3.76 -2.90 -14.72
CA LEU A 129 3.86 -2.38 -13.36
C LEU A 129 3.30 -3.43 -12.39
N ALA A 130 4.08 -3.79 -11.38
CA ALA A 130 3.65 -4.68 -10.30
C ALA A 130 3.74 -3.93 -8.97
N MET A 131 2.61 -3.74 -8.29
CA MET A 131 2.53 -3.10 -6.99
C MET A 131 2.19 -4.12 -5.91
N ASP A 132 3.07 -4.25 -4.93
CA ASP A 132 2.82 -5.10 -3.77
C ASP A 132 1.96 -4.35 -2.74
N CYS A 133 0.88 -5.01 -2.32
CA CYS A 133 -0.08 -4.48 -1.38
C CYS A 133 -0.06 -5.28 -0.08
N PHE A 134 0.19 -4.59 1.03
CA PHE A 134 0.23 -5.17 2.36
C PHE A 134 -1.05 -4.87 3.13
N SER A 135 -1.55 -5.86 3.86
CA SER A 135 -2.72 -5.70 4.72
C SER A 135 -2.48 -4.65 5.81
N VAL A 136 -3.55 -4.02 6.29
CA VAL A 136 -3.48 -3.13 7.47
C VAL A 136 -3.01 -3.90 8.72
N PHE A 137 -3.22 -5.21 8.75
CA PHE A 137 -2.83 -6.08 9.86
C PHE A 137 -1.42 -6.65 9.73
N ASP A 138 -0.58 -6.12 8.84
CA ASP A 138 0.82 -6.51 8.78
C ASP A 138 1.56 -6.05 10.06
N MET A 139 1.67 -6.97 11.02
CA MET A 139 2.32 -6.77 12.31
C MET A 139 3.82 -7.06 12.27
N ASN A 140 4.41 -7.31 11.09
CA ASN A 140 5.85 -7.52 10.94
C ASN A 140 6.68 -6.24 11.13
N LYS A 141 6.04 -5.13 11.54
CA LYS A 141 6.77 -3.93 11.96
C LYS A 141 7.72 -4.31 13.09
N LYS A 142 9.02 -4.19 12.83
CA LYS A 142 10.07 -4.38 13.84
C LYS A 142 9.68 -3.56 15.06
N GLN A 143 9.42 -4.23 16.18
CA GLN A 143 9.13 -3.55 17.43
C GLN A 143 10.32 -2.63 17.70
N THR A 144 10.08 -1.33 17.65
CA THR A 144 10.98 -0.36 18.23
C THR A 144 10.87 -0.57 19.72
N LEU A 145 11.70 -1.47 20.24
CA LEU A 145 11.99 -1.50 21.67
C LEU A 145 12.38 -0.07 22.03
N ALA A 146 11.65 0.55 22.95
CA ALA A 146 12.10 1.76 23.59
C ALA A 146 13.42 1.42 24.26
N ARG A 147 14.53 1.60 23.54
CA ARG A 147 15.83 1.52 24.16
C ARG A 147 15.87 2.73 25.08
N MET A 148 15.91 2.48 26.38
CA MET A 148 16.16 3.50 27.39
C MET A 148 17.56 4.07 27.13
N ASN A 149 17.66 4.98 26.17
CA ASN A 149 18.80 5.86 26.02
C ASN A 149 18.26 7.30 26.05
N ASN A 150 19.06 8.20 26.63
CA ASN A 150 18.64 9.57 26.86
C ASN A 150 18.29 10.31 25.55
N GLN A 151 19.02 10.01 24.46
CA GLN A 151 18.82 10.63 23.15
C GLN A 151 17.47 10.28 22.51
N THR A 152 17.02 9.03 22.64
CA THR A 152 15.77 8.54 22.07
C THR A 152 14.60 9.10 22.87
N HIS A 153 14.74 9.22 24.18
CA HIS A 153 13.74 9.83 25.04
C HIS A 153 13.55 11.32 24.73
N GLN A 154 14.64 12.08 24.63
CA GLN A 154 14.59 13.50 24.24
C GLN A 154 14.03 13.72 22.84
N PHE A 155 14.25 12.79 21.90
CA PHE A 155 13.69 12.87 20.56
C PHE A 155 12.15 12.74 20.53
N TYR A 156 11.56 11.91 21.39
CA TYR A 156 10.10 11.71 21.45
C TYR A 156 9.41 12.63 22.48
N HIS A 157 10.13 13.12 23.48
CA HIS A 157 9.63 13.94 24.58
C HIS A 157 10.54 15.16 24.78
N GLU A 158 10.40 16.15 23.89
CA GLU A 158 11.23 17.34 23.86
C GLU A 158 11.03 18.15 25.17
N GLY A 159 12.11 18.32 25.94
CA GLY A 159 12.09 19.01 27.25
C GLY A 159 12.00 18.10 28.48
N ASP A 160 11.90 16.77 28.31
CA ASP A 160 11.95 15.83 29.42
C ASP A 160 13.39 15.39 29.72
N PHE A 161 13.91 15.84 30.87
CA PHE A 161 15.27 15.58 31.36
C PHE A 161 15.33 14.43 32.38
N PHE A 162 14.24 13.69 32.60
CA PHE A 162 14.18 12.63 33.62
C PHE A 162 15.34 11.63 33.51
N MET A 163 15.66 11.19 32.29
CA MET A 163 16.75 10.25 32.02
C MET A 163 18.16 10.84 32.21
N GLN A 164 18.31 12.16 32.18
CA GLN A 164 19.58 12.82 32.50
C GLN A 164 19.88 12.71 33.99
N TYR A 165 18.86 12.87 34.85
CA TYR A 165 19.00 12.79 36.30
C TYR A 165 19.03 11.35 36.81
N ALA A 166 18.22 10.45 36.23
CA ALA A 166 18.18 9.04 36.63
C ALA A 166 19.48 8.27 36.30
N ALA A 167 20.19 8.67 35.24
CA ALA A 167 21.49 8.09 34.90
C ALA A 167 22.63 8.61 35.78
N ASP A 168 22.55 9.84 36.28
CA ASP A 168 23.56 10.44 37.16
C ASP A 168 23.60 9.76 38.54
N ASP A 169 22.44 9.30 39.05
CA ASP A 169 22.36 8.56 40.32
C ASP A 169 22.96 7.15 40.22
N SER A 170 22.89 6.52 39.05
CA SER A 170 23.48 5.18 38.84
C SER A 170 25.02 5.13 38.87
N ASN A 171 25.69 6.29 38.77
CA ASN A 171 27.13 6.41 38.93
C ASN A 171 27.57 6.87 40.34
N ARG A 172 26.63 7.10 41.26
CA ARG A 172 26.93 7.51 42.65
C ARG A 172 26.91 6.37 43.66
N ASP A 173 26.27 5.24 43.33
CA ASP A 173 26.20 4.07 44.22
C ASP A 173 27.36 3.07 44.06
N ASP A 174 28.36 3.37 43.23
CA ASP A 174 29.68 2.72 43.27
C ASP A 174 30.58 3.33 44.38
N GLU A 175 29.98 3.83 45.46
CA GLU A 175 30.70 4.00 46.73
C GLU A 175 31.13 2.61 47.23
N MET A 176 32.37 2.28 46.91
CA MET A 176 33.11 1.12 47.40
C MET A 176 32.78 0.81 48.87
N TRP A 177 32.02 -0.24 49.12
CA TRP A 177 31.96 -0.88 50.44
C TRP A 177 33.31 -1.55 50.71
N LYS A 178 34.30 -0.76 51.10
CA LYS A 178 35.54 -1.28 51.68
C LYS A 178 35.18 -1.86 53.05
N LYS A 179 35.41 -3.17 53.19
CA LYS A 179 35.59 -3.81 54.49
C LYS A 179 36.79 -3.22 55.22
#